data_AF-G5LU47-F1
#
_entry.id   AF-G5LU47-F1
#
_cell.length_a   1.000
_cell.length_b   1.000
_cell.length_c   1.000
_cell.angle_alpha   90.00
_cell.angle_beta   90.00
_cell.angle_gamma   90.00
#
_symmetry.space_group_name_H-M   'P 1'
#
loop_
_entity.id
_entity.type
_entity.pdbx_description
1 polymer ?
#
loop_
_entity_poly.entity_id
_entity_poly.type
_entity_poly.pdbx_seq_one_letter_code
_entity_poly.pdbx_strand_id
1 'polypeptide(L)'
;GHTGALDPLATGMLPICLGEATKFSQYLLDSDKRYRVIARLGQRTDTSDADGQIVQERPVTFSAEQLASALETFRGDIEQIPSMYSALKYQGKKLYEYARQGIEVPREARPITVYELLFIRHEGNELELEVHCSKGTYIRTIIDDLGEKLGCGAHVTYLRRLTVSKYPVDRMVTLEHLQTLVAQAEQQGVPAAQLLDPLLMPMDSPASDYPVVNLPLTSSVYFKNGNPVRTTGAPLKGLVRVTEGEDDKFYRYGRN
;
A
#
# COMPACT_ATOMS: atom_id res chain seq x y z
N GLY A 1 -9.01 1.65 -11.08
CA GLY A 1 -8.60 0.53 -10.19
C GLY A 1 -7.68 1.06 -9.11
N HIS A 2 -7.68 0.47 -7.91
CA HIS A 2 -6.80 0.91 -6.81
C HIS A 2 -5.52 0.06 -6.73
N THR A 3 -4.46 0.57 -6.09
CA THR A 3 -3.11 -0.06 -6.11
C THR A 3 -2.70 -0.70 -4.78
N GLY A 4 -3.67 -1.30 -4.09
CA GLY A 4 -3.49 -1.93 -2.78
C GLY A 4 -4.62 -1.57 -1.84
N ALA A 5 -5.41 -2.58 -1.44
CA ALA A 5 -6.55 -2.38 -0.55
C ALA A 5 -6.11 -1.81 0.81
N LEU A 6 -7.06 -1.17 1.50
CA LEU A 6 -7.01 -0.88 2.92
C LEU A 6 -8.16 -1.64 3.58
N ASP A 7 -7.92 -2.10 4.81
CA ASP A 7 -8.97 -2.68 5.64
C ASP A 7 -10.05 -1.62 5.94
N PRO A 8 -11.32 -1.99 6.18
CA PRO A 8 -12.39 -1.02 6.46
C PRO A 8 -12.09 -0.06 7.61
N LEU A 9 -11.45 -0.54 8.69
CA LEU A 9 -10.98 0.28 9.82
C LEU A 9 -9.91 1.30 9.42
N ALA A 10 -9.15 1.02 8.36
CA ALA A 10 -7.97 1.79 8.01
C ALA A 10 -8.29 3.03 7.17
N THR A 11 -7.52 4.09 7.39
CA THR A 11 -7.57 5.32 6.57
C THR A 11 -6.26 5.56 5.84
N GLY A 12 -6.20 6.63 5.05
CA GLY A 12 -4.96 7.14 4.45
C GLY A 12 -4.87 6.88 2.95
N MET A 13 -3.63 6.87 2.44
CA MET A 13 -3.37 6.97 1.01
C MET A 13 -3.87 5.75 0.26
N LEU A 14 -4.80 5.93 -0.68
CA LEU A 14 -5.28 4.89 -1.59
C LEU A 14 -5.15 5.38 -3.04
N PRO A 15 -4.04 5.09 -3.74
CA PRO A 15 -3.88 5.54 -5.11
C PRO A 15 -4.94 4.90 -6.02
N ILE A 16 -5.66 5.74 -6.75
CA ILE A 16 -6.69 5.36 -7.71
C ILE A 16 -6.18 5.62 -9.12
N CYS A 17 -5.91 4.55 -9.87
CA CYS A 17 -5.59 4.65 -11.29
C CYS A 17 -6.88 4.82 -12.11
N LEU A 18 -6.94 5.89 -12.89
CA LEU A 18 -8.02 6.20 -13.83
C LEU A 18 -7.55 5.97 -15.27
N GLY A 19 -8.44 5.46 -16.12
CA GLY A 19 -8.18 5.22 -17.54
C GLY A 19 -6.89 4.43 -17.80
N GLU A 20 -6.02 4.99 -18.64
CA GLU A 20 -4.76 4.38 -19.08
C GLU A 20 -3.79 4.08 -17.93
N ALA A 21 -3.84 4.84 -16.83
CA ALA A 21 -2.97 4.61 -15.67
C ALA A 21 -3.18 3.21 -15.05
N THR A 22 -4.35 2.59 -15.26
CA THR A 22 -4.64 1.24 -14.73
C THR A 22 -3.69 0.17 -15.28
N LYS A 23 -3.16 0.38 -16.50
CA LYS A 23 -2.17 -0.51 -17.15
C LYS A 23 -0.87 -0.62 -16.36
N PHE A 24 -0.60 0.32 -15.46
CA PHE A 24 0.68 0.46 -14.74
C PHE A 24 0.51 0.31 -13.22
N SER A 25 -0.70 -0.06 -12.78
CA SER A 25 -1.04 -0.24 -11.36
C SER A 25 -0.15 -1.25 -10.63
N GLN A 26 0.40 -2.23 -11.36
CA GLN A 26 1.27 -3.27 -10.80
C GLN A 26 2.52 -2.70 -10.12
N TYR A 27 3.10 -1.62 -10.65
CA TYR A 27 4.30 -1.00 -10.04
C TYR A 27 4.01 -0.41 -8.66
N LEU A 28 2.83 0.19 -8.48
CA LEU A 28 2.39 0.68 -7.18
C LEU A 28 1.93 -0.45 -6.26
N LEU A 29 1.28 -1.49 -6.79
CA LEU A 29 0.99 -2.70 -6.02
C LEU A 29 2.27 -3.32 -5.45
N ASP A 30 3.37 -3.23 -6.21
CA ASP A 30 4.66 -3.80 -5.84
C ASP A 30 5.57 -2.90 -5.01
N SER A 31 5.23 -1.62 -4.87
CA SER A 31 6.00 -0.65 -4.09
C SER A 31 5.99 -0.91 -2.57
N ASP A 32 6.82 -0.18 -1.86
CA ASP A 32 6.80 -0.06 -0.40
C ASP A 32 5.66 0.85 0.10
N LYS A 33 5.29 0.69 1.37
CA LYS A 33 4.22 1.44 2.03
C LYS A 33 4.61 1.81 3.46
N ARG A 34 4.12 2.95 3.95
CA ARG A 34 4.33 3.39 5.33
C ARG A 34 3.01 3.52 6.07
N TYR A 35 2.96 3.05 7.31
CA TYR A 35 1.76 2.99 8.13
C TYR A 35 2.03 3.57 9.52
N ARG A 36 1.03 4.28 10.07
CA ARG A 36 0.90 4.54 11.50
C ARG A 36 -0.12 3.57 12.07
N VAL A 37 0.20 2.91 13.17
CA VAL A 37 -0.67 1.93 13.83
C VAL A 37 -0.73 2.17 15.33
N ILE A 38 -1.92 2.04 15.92
CA ILE A 38 -2.10 1.91 17.37
C ILE A 38 -2.69 0.53 17.62
N ALA A 39 -2.08 -0.20 18.53
CA ALA A 39 -2.50 -1.50 18.99
C ALA A 39 -3.05 -1.42 20.42
N ARG A 40 -4.12 -2.17 20.68
CA ARG A 40 -4.63 -2.43 22.02
C ARG A 40 -3.99 -3.71 22.56
N LEU A 41 -3.17 -3.57 23.59
CA LEU A 41 -2.51 -4.65 24.31
C LEU A 41 -3.43 -5.32 25.33
N GLY A 42 -3.20 -6.61 25.57
CA GLY A 42 -3.96 -7.40 26.53
C GLY A 42 -5.23 -8.01 25.97
N GLN A 43 -5.60 -7.69 24.72
CA GLN A 43 -6.77 -8.24 24.03
C GLN A 43 -6.37 -8.68 22.63
N ARG A 44 -6.74 -9.90 22.26
CA ARG A 44 -6.57 -10.43 20.91
C ARG A 44 -7.93 -10.70 20.28
N THR A 45 -8.08 -10.37 19.00
CA THR A 45 -9.32 -10.58 18.23
C THR A 45 -9.11 -11.59 17.10
N ASP A 46 -10.19 -12.19 16.59
CA ASP A 46 -10.12 -13.16 15.49
C ASP A 46 -9.72 -12.53 14.14
N THR A 47 -9.97 -11.23 13.96
CA THR A 47 -9.57 -10.45 12.78
C THR A 47 -8.22 -9.73 12.93
N SER A 48 -7.63 -9.78 14.13
CA SER A 48 -6.43 -9.02 14.54
C SER A 48 -6.62 -7.49 14.45
N ASP A 49 -7.86 -7.01 14.41
CA ASP A 49 -8.26 -5.61 14.50
C ASP A 49 -9.52 -5.43 15.37
N ALA A 50 -9.95 -4.19 15.58
CA ALA A 50 -11.08 -3.83 16.43
C ALA A 50 -12.46 -4.19 15.85
N ASP A 51 -12.54 -4.57 14.56
CA ASP A 51 -13.80 -5.00 13.94
C ASP A 51 -14.15 -6.46 14.26
N GLY A 52 -13.19 -7.21 14.84
CA GLY A 52 -13.36 -8.60 15.25
C GLY A 52 -13.91 -8.81 16.65
N GLN A 53 -14.07 -10.07 17.02
CA GLN A 53 -14.49 -10.47 18.36
C GLN A 53 -13.25 -10.77 19.22
N ILE A 54 -13.27 -10.32 20.48
CA ILE A 54 -12.21 -10.68 21.45
C ILE A 54 -12.24 -12.19 21.67
N VAL A 55 -11.14 -12.85 21.34
CA VAL A 55 -10.96 -14.30 21.54
C VAL A 55 -10.10 -14.63 22.76
N GLN A 56 -9.27 -13.68 23.19
CA GLN A 56 -8.44 -13.82 24.38
C GLN A 56 -8.22 -12.46 25.05
N GLU A 57 -8.20 -12.47 26.38
CA GLU A 57 -7.83 -11.31 27.19
C GLU A 57 -6.84 -11.76 28.27
N ARG A 58 -5.73 -11.03 28.40
CA ARG A 58 -4.62 -11.35 29.32
C ARG A 58 -4.06 -10.06 29.93
N PRO A 59 -3.49 -10.12 31.15
CA PRO A 59 -2.84 -8.96 31.74
C PRO A 59 -1.60 -8.55 30.95
N VAL A 60 -1.34 -7.24 30.89
CA VAL A 60 -0.11 -6.68 30.31
C VAL A 60 0.97 -6.67 31.39
N THR A 61 1.97 -7.53 31.26
CA THR A 61 2.99 -7.77 32.31
C THR A 61 4.44 -7.65 31.82
N PHE A 62 4.66 -7.32 30.54
CA PHE A 62 5.99 -7.23 29.98
C PHE A 62 6.77 -6.00 30.48
N SER A 63 8.10 -6.08 30.49
CA SER A 63 8.99 -4.95 30.79
C SER A 63 9.31 -4.14 29.53
N ALA A 64 9.86 -2.93 29.71
CA ALA A 64 10.30 -2.09 28.59
C ALA A 64 11.38 -2.79 27.73
N GLU A 65 12.28 -3.56 28.36
CA GLU A 65 13.32 -4.33 27.68
C GLU A 65 12.73 -5.47 26.85
N GLN A 66 11.69 -6.15 27.36
CA GLN A 66 10.98 -7.18 26.61
C GLN A 66 10.27 -6.59 25.40
N LEU A 67 9.64 -5.42 25.54
CA LEU A 67 9.04 -4.69 24.42
C LEU A 67 10.09 -4.34 23.36
N ALA A 68 11.20 -3.71 23.76
CA ALA A 68 12.27 -3.33 22.85
C ALA A 68 12.83 -4.56 22.10
N SER A 69 13.10 -5.65 22.81
CA SER A 69 13.58 -6.90 22.22
C SER A 69 12.56 -7.52 21.26
N ALA A 70 11.26 -7.47 21.58
CA ALA A 70 10.23 -8.01 20.70
C ALA A 70 10.12 -7.22 19.40
N LEU A 71 10.12 -5.88 19.47
CA LEU A 71 10.07 -4.98 18.31
C LEU A 71 11.25 -5.18 17.35
N GLU A 72 12.43 -5.50 17.89
CA GLU A 72 13.63 -5.77 17.07
C GLU A 72 13.45 -7.00 16.17
N THR A 73 12.71 -8.02 16.62
CA THR A 73 12.45 -9.24 15.82
C THR A 73 11.58 -9.02 14.59
N PHE A 74 10.97 -7.83 14.45
CA PHE A 74 10.15 -7.46 13.31
C PHE A 74 10.87 -6.54 12.33
N ARG A 75 12.18 -6.28 12.48
CA ARG A 75 12.97 -5.46 11.56
C ARG A 75 13.67 -6.30 10.50
N GLY A 76 13.83 -5.73 9.31
CA GLY A 76 14.52 -6.37 8.20
C GLY A 76 13.67 -7.43 7.51
N ASP A 77 14.32 -8.45 6.97
CA ASP A 77 13.68 -9.54 6.24
C ASP A 77 13.09 -10.55 7.22
N ILE A 78 11.77 -10.70 7.19
CA ILE A 78 11.02 -11.61 8.07
C ILE A 78 10.00 -12.43 7.28
N GLU A 79 9.56 -13.52 7.86
CA GLU A 79 8.47 -14.33 7.32
C GLU A 79 7.16 -14.01 8.05
N GLN A 80 6.08 -13.90 7.30
CA GLN A 80 4.75 -13.64 7.84
C GLN A 80 3.73 -14.62 7.28
N ILE A 81 2.92 -15.22 8.14
CA ILE A 81 1.75 -16.01 7.74
C ILE A 81 0.55 -15.06 7.64
N PRO A 82 -0.02 -14.84 6.44
CA PRO A 82 -1.14 -13.93 6.29
C PRO A 82 -2.38 -14.36 7.09
N SER A 83 -3.16 -13.39 7.57
CA SER A 83 -4.44 -13.67 8.23
C SER A 83 -5.45 -14.37 7.30
N MET A 84 -6.33 -15.19 7.89
CA MET A 84 -7.52 -15.74 7.22
C MET A 84 -8.43 -14.60 6.71
N TYR A 85 -8.46 -13.45 7.39
CA TYR A 85 -9.21 -12.28 6.96
C TYR A 85 -8.43 -11.42 5.96
N SER A 86 -8.05 -12.03 4.83
CA SER A 86 -7.31 -11.39 3.75
C SER A 86 -7.88 -11.70 2.35
N ALA A 87 -7.52 -10.88 1.37
CA ALA A 87 -7.94 -11.03 -0.02
C ALA A 87 -7.12 -12.04 -0.83
N LEU A 88 -6.17 -12.75 -0.20
CA LEU A 88 -5.42 -13.83 -0.84
C LEU A 88 -6.37 -14.95 -1.27
N LYS A 89 -6.01 -15.68 -2.32
CA LYS A 89 -6.85 -16.76 -2.83
C LYS A 89 -6.31 -18.13 -2.44
N TYR A 90 -7.22 -19.02 -2.05
CA TYR A 90 -6.99 -20.45 -1.90
C TYR A 90 -8.04 -21.17 -2.74
N GLN A 91 -7.62 -22.04 -3.65
CA GLN A 91 -8.49 -22.76 -4.59
C GLN A 91 -9.55 -21.87 -5.29
N GLY A 92 -9.14 -20.68 -5.73
CA GLY A 92 -9.98 -19.74 -6.49
C GLY A 92 -10.85 -18.79 -5.66
N LYS A 93 -11.08 -19.05 -4.37
CA LYS A 93 -11.85 -18.19 -3.45
C LYS A 93 -10.95 -17.39 -2.53
N LYS A 94 -11.38 -16.23 -2.04
CA LYS A 94 -10.57 -15.41 -1.13
C LYS A 94 -10.59 -15.99 0.29
N LEU A 95 -9.50 -15.83 1.04
CA LEU A 95 -9.35 -16.39 2.39
C LEU A 95 -10.46 -15.91 3.35
N TYR A 96 -10.87 -14.65 3.26
CA TYR A 96 -11.96 -14.14 4.12
C TYR A 96 -13.30 -14.84 3.88
N GLU A 97 -13.52 -15.45 2.69
CA GLU A 97 -14.74 -16.20 2.40
C GLU A 97 -14.77 -17.51 3.19
N TYR A 98 -13.63 -18.17 3.37
CA TYR A 98 -13.48 -19.34 4.22
C TYR A 98 -13.57 -18.96 5.71
N ALA A 99 -12.93 -17.86 6.11
CA ALA A 99 -12.96 -17.36 7.49
C ALA A 99 -14.38 -17.14 7.99
N ARG A 100 -15.24 -16.50 7.18
CA ARG A 100 -16.66 -16.26 7.49
C ARG A 100 -17.50 -17.53 7.61
N GLN A 101 -17.01 -18.64 7.07
CA GLN A 101 -17.64 -19.96 7.19
C GLN A 101 -17.06 -20.76 8.37
N GLY A 102 -16.12 -20.19 9.14
CA GLY A 102 -15.40 -20.90 10.20
C GLY A 102 -14.43 -21.95 9.67
N ILE A 103 -14.06 -21.88 8.39
CA ILE A 103 -13.16 -22.85 7.74
C ILE A 103 -11.75 -22.27 7.74
N GLU A 104 -10.84 -22.92 8.46
CA GLU A 104 -9.41 -22.62 8.36
C GLU A 104 -8.78 -23.37 7.19
N VAL A 105 -7.89 -22.70 6.46
CA VAL A 105 -7.13 -23.30 5.36
C VAL A 105 -5.63 -23.10 5.55
N PRO A 106 -4.79 -24.03 5.04
CA PRO A 106 -3.34 -23.88 5.11
C PRO A 106 -2.87 -22.62 4.40
N ARG A 107 -1.93 -21.90 5.03
CA ARG A 107 -1.34 -20.66 4.53
C ARG A 107 0.17 -20.74 4.70
N GLU A 108 0.89 -20.56 3.60
CA GLU A 108 2.35 -20.51 3.64
C GLU A 108 2.83 -19.15 4.16
N ALA A 109 3.92 -19.19 4.91
CA ALA A 109 4.65 -17.99 5.29
C ALA A 109 5.22 -17.32 4.03
N ARG A 110 5.25 -15.98 4.03
CA ARG A 110 5.72 -15.19 2.90
C ARG A 110 6.82 -14.24 3.34
N PRO A 111 7.86 -14.05 2.52
CA PRO A 111 8.90 -13.08 2.82
C PRO A 111 8.33 -11.67 2.68
N ILE A 112 8.60 -10.84 3.69
CA ILE A 112 8.37 -9.41 3.69
C ILE A 112 9.61 -8.72 4.26
N THR A 113 9.76 -7.44 3.96
CA THR A 113 10.82 -6.62 4.55
C THR A 113 10.19 -5.47 5.31
N VAL A 114 10.57 -5.31 6.57
CA VAL A 114 10.28 -4.12 7.37
C VAL A 114 11.52 -3.23 7.35
N TYR A 115 11.51 -2.24 6.47
CA TYR A 115 12.64 -1.32 6.26
C TYR A 115 12.89 -0.45 7.49
N GLU A 116 11.83 -0.02 8.16
CA GLU A 116 11.90 0.78 9.38
C GLU A 116 10.69 0.49 10.25
N LEU A 117 10.91 0.41 11.56
CA LEU A 117 9.82 0.34 12.53
C LEU A 117 10.18 1.25 13.71
N LEU A 118 9.42 2.32 13.88
CA LEU A 118 9.61 3.33 14.92
C LEU A 118 8.68 3.04 16.08
N PHE A 119 9.24 2.99 17.29
CA PHE A 119 8.47 3.07 18.52
C PHE A 119 8.07 4.52 18.75
N ILE A 120 6.77 4.81 18.82
CA ILE A 120 6.26 6.17 19.03
C ILE A 120 5.93 6.39 20.51
N ARG A 121 5.10 5.53 21.09
CA ARG A 121 4.74 5.57 22.52
C ARG A 121 4.15 4.25 22.99
N HIS A 122 4.20 4.04 24.31
CA HIS A 122 3.45 3.01 25.03
C HIS A 122 2.81 3.65 26.25
N GLU A 123 1.47 3.74 26.26
CA GLU A 123 0.70 4.43 27.30
C GLU A 123 -0.50 3.58 27.71
N GLY A 124 -0.54 3.17 28.98
CA GLY A 124 -1.56 2.22 29.45
C GLY A 124 -1.47 0.91 28.67
N ASN A 125 -2.52 0.58 27.92
CA ASN A 125 -2.54 -0.61 27.06
C ASN A 125 -2.51 -0.23 25.56
N GLU A 126 -2.09 0.98 25.22
CA GLU A 126 -1.91 1.39 23.83
C GLU A 126 -0.43 1.38 23.46
N LEU A 127 -0.11 0.72 22.34
CA LEU A 127 1.20 0.76 21.72
C LEU A 127 1.07 1.42 20.34
N GLU A 128 1.78 2.52 20.12
CA GLU A 128 1.80 3.22 18.84
C GLU A 128 3.14 3.02 18.13
N LEU A 129 3.06 2.60 16.87
CA LEU A 129 4.22 2.32 16.02
C LEU A 129 4.05 2.98 14.66
N GLU A 130 5.17 3.31 14.02
CA GLU A 130 5.21 3.62 12.59
C GLU A 130 6.03 2.57 11.86
N VAL A 131 5.51 2.03 10.76
CA VAL A 131 6.10 0.90 10.04
C VAL A 131 6.24 1.24 8.56
N HIS A 132 7.46 1.13 8.03
CA HIS A 132 7.76 1.19 6.60
C HIS A 132 8.12 -0.21 6.13
N CYS A 133 7.35 -0.74 5.17
CA CYS A 133 7.45 -2.13 4.79
C CYS A 133 7.24 -2.36 3.30
N SER A 134 7.66 -3.54 2.83
CA SER A 134 7.44 -4.02 1.48
C SER A 134 5.96 -4.27 1.21
N LYS A 135 5.62 -4.44 -0.07
CA LYS A 135 4.30 -4.91 -0.51
C LYS A 135 3.85 -6.17 0.24
N GLY A 136 2.54 -6.33 0.39
CA GLY A 136 1.95 -7.56 0.94
C GLY A 136 2.12 -7.76 2.45
N THR A 137 2.74 -6.81 3.15
CA THR A 137 2.85 -6.83 4.61
C THR A 137 1.50 -6.57 5.27
N TYR A 138 1.09 -7.45 6.17
CA TYR A 138 -0.10 -7.30 7.00
C TYR A 138 0.28 -6.70 8.35
N ILE A 139 -0.01 -5.41 8.55
CA ILE A 139 0.24 -4.73 9.84
C ILE A 139 -0.55 -5.39 10.98
N ARG A 140 -1.79 -5.84 10.70
CA ARG A 140 -2.62 -6.59 11.66
C ARG A 140 -1.92 -7.84 12.19
N THR A 141 -1.27 -8.61 11.30
CA THR A 141 -0.51 -9.80 11.69
C THR A 141 0.76 -9.44 12.48
N ILE A 142 1.48 -8.36 12.12
CA ILE A 142 2.62 -7.88 12.93
C ILE A 142 2.16 -7.59 14.36
N ILE A 143 1.02 -6.91 14.53
CA ILE A 143 0.48 -6.58 15.86
C ILE A 143 0.03 -7.84 16.62
N ASP A 144 -0.67 -8.76 15.97
CA ASP A 144 -1.10 -10.04 16.58
C ASP A 144 0.12 -10.85 17.08
N ASP A 145 1.10 -11.05 16.21
CA ASP A 145 2.34 -11.78 16.50
C ASP A 145 3.17 -11.09 17.59
N LEU A 146 3.21 -9.74 17.59
CA LEU A 146 3.87 -8.97 18.64
C LEU A 146 3.17 -9.17 19.98
N GLY A 147 1.84 -9.14 20.00
CA GLY A 147 1.03 -9.41 21.18
C GLY A 147 1.30 -10.81 21.76
N GLU A 148 1.39 -11.83 20.91
CA GLU A 148 1.75 -13.18 21.32
C GLU A 148 3.18 -13.27 21.88
N LYS A 149 4.16 -12.63 21.22
CA LYS A 149 5.56 -12.56 21.73
C LYS A 149 5.65 -11.88 23.09
N LEU A 150 4.83 -10.86 23.33
CA LEU A 150 4.76 -10.15 24.62
C LEU A 150 3.93 -10.90 25.67
N GLY A 151 3.26 -12.00 25.29
CA GLY A 151 2.48 -12.84 26.19
C GLY A 151 1.12 -12.28 26.61
N CYS A 152 0.75 -11.07 26.16
CA CYS A 152 -0.53 -10.42 26.51
C CYS A 152 -1.56 -10.44 25.38
N GLY A 153 -1.15 -10.70 24.13
CA GLY A 153 -2.00 -10.52 22.96
C GLY A 153 -2.17 -9.03 22.60
N ALA A 154 -2.51 -8.78 21.35
CA ALA A 154 -2.79 -7.44 20.85
C ALA A 154 -3.65 -7.49 19.58
N HIS A 155 -4.34 -6.39 19.29
CA HIS A 155 -5.03 -6.17 18.02
C HIS A 155 -4.96 -4.70 17.61
N VAL A 156 -5.15 -4.43 16.32
CA VAL A 156 -5.13 -3.06 15.77
C VAL A 156 -6.41 -2.30 16.12
N THR A 157 -6.29 -1.13 16.74
CA THR A 157 -7.42 -0.20 16.98
C THR A 157 -7.38 1.04 16.08
N TYR A 158 -6.20 1.39 15.56
CA TYR A 158 -6.03 2.45 14.58
C TYR A 158 -5.04 2.02 13.52
N LEU A 159 -5.38 2.26 12.25
CA LEU A 159 -4.46 2.05 11.14
C LEU A 159 -4.60 3.16 10.11
N ARG A 160 -3.48 3.79 9.75
CA ARG A 160 -3.43 4.80 8.70
C ARG A 160 -2.24 4.56 7.80
N ARG A 161 -2.48 4.41 6.49
CA ARG A 161 -1.40 4.39 5.49
C ARG A 161 -0.97 5.82 5.18
N LEU A 162 0.23 6.18 5.60
CA LEU A 162 0.80 7.52 5.44
C LEU A 162 1.24 7.75 3.99
N THR A 163 1.96 6.80 3.41
CA THR A 163 2.50 6.89 2.05
C THR A 163 2.42 5.56 1.30
N VAL A 164 2.43 5.67 -0.03
CA VAL A 164 2.65 4.57 -0.98
C VAL A 164 3.75 5.00 -1.92
N SER A 165 4.84 4.24 -2.00
CA SER A 165 6.03 4.64 -2.75
C SER A 165 6.46 6.07 -2.38
N LYS A 166 6.86 6.86 -3.37
CA LYS A 166 7.31 8.25 -3.27
C LYS A 166 6.18 9.25 -3.52
N TYR A 167 4.91 8.84 -3.41
CA TYR A 167 3.82 9.79 -3.65
C TYR A 167 3.77 10.87 -2.57
N PRO A 168 3.64 12.15 -2.98
CA PRO A 168 3.58 13.28 -2.06
C PRO A 168 2.31 13.24 -1.20
N VAL A 169 2.48 13.36 0.13
CA VAL A 169 1.38 13.31 1.10
C VAL A 169 0.44 14.51 0.96
N ASP A 170 0.97 15.67 0.59
CA ASP A 170 0.24 16.92 0.34
C ASP A 170 -0.67 16.85 -0.89
N ARG A 171 -0.47 15.87 -1.78
CA ARG A 171 -1.38 15.60 -2.91
C ARG A 171 -2.52 14.64 -2.56
N MET A 172 -2.55 14.10 -1.35
CA MET A 172 -3.63 13.23 -0.90
C MET A 172 -4.88 14.07 -0.57
N VAL A 173 -6.01 13.67 -1.15
CA VAL A 173 -7.30 14.34 -0.95
C VAL A 173 -8.31 13.38 -0.32
N THR A 174 -9.24 13.92 0.47
CA THR A 174 -10.34 13.13 1.06
C THR A 174 -11.51 13.02 0.09
N LEU A 175 -12.39 12.04 0.32
CA LEU A 175 -13.59 11.87 -0.49
C LEU A 175 -14.55 13.06 -0.35
N GLU A 176 -14.64 13.62 0.86
CA GLU A 176 -15.45 14.80 1.18
C GLU A 176 -14.94 16.04 0.44
N HIS A 177 -13.61 16.17 0.29
CA HIS A 177 -13.03 17.25 -0.51
C HIS A 177 -13.41 17.13 -1.99
N LEU A 178 -13.37 15.92 -2.56
CA LEU A 178 -13.83 15.68 -3.94
C LEU A 178 -15.31 16.06 -4.11
N GLN A 179 -16.17 15.67 -3.16
CA GLN A 179 -17.60 16.03 -3.17
C GLN A 179 -17.81 17.56 -3.08
N THR A 180 -16.99 18.24 -2.26
CA THR A 180 -17.02 19.70 -2.13
C THR A 180 -16.68 20.38 -3.45
N LEU A 181 -15.66 19.91 -4.16
CA LEU A 181 -15.27 20.45 -5.47
C LEU A 181 -16.34 20.21 -6.55
N VAL A 182 -17.01 19.06 -6.52
CA VAL A 182 -18.14 18.78 -7.43
C VAL A 182 -19.28 19.79 -7.18
N ALA A 183 -19.70 19.96 -5.92
CA ALA A 183 -20.75 20.92 -5.58
C ALA A 183 -20.35 22.37 -5.94
N GLN A 184 -19.08 22.72 -5.76
CA GLN A 184 -18.54 24.01 -6.16
C GLN A 184 -18.60 24.22 -7.69
N ALA A 185 -18.22 23.20 -8.49
CA ALA A 185 -18.30 23.29 -9.94
C ALA A 185 -19.75 23.50 -10.42
N GLU A 186 -20.70 22.81 -9.81
CA GLU A 186 -22.14 22.99 -10.07
C GLU A 186 -22.61 24.41 -9.76
N GLN A 187 -22.25 24.96 -8.61
CA GLN A 187 -22.58 26.33 -8.22
C GLN A 187 -21.98 27.38 -9.16
N GLN A 188 -20.79 27.12 -9.68
CA GLN A 188 -20.08 28.00 -10.62
C GLN A 188 -20.53 27.83 -12.07
N GLY A 189 -21.34 26.81 -12.38
CA GLY A 189 -21.76 26.49 -13.74
C GLY A 189 -20.61 26.03 -14.65
N VAL A 190 -19.55 25.44 -14.08
CA VAL A 190 -18.38 24.95 -14.83
C VAL A 190 -18.30 23.43 -14.81
N PRO A 191 -17.63 22.78 -15.79
CA PRO A 191 -17.40 21.34 -15.75
C PRO A 191 -16.57 20.93 -14.53
N ALA A 192 -16.99 19.89 -13.80
CA ALA A 192 -16.28 19.38 -12.62
C ALA A 192 -14.81 19.02 -12.92
N ALA A 193 -14.50 18.56 -14.14
CA ALA A 193 -13.14 18.28 -14.60
C ALA A 193 -12.18 19.46 -14.40
N GLN A 194 -12.67 20.70 -14.52
CA GLN A 194 -11.85 21.90 -14.32
C GLN A 194 -11.29 22.00 -12.90
N LEU A 195 -11.99 21.47 -11.90
CA LEU A 195 -11.56 21.44 -10.50
C LEU A 195 -10.94 20.10 -10.08
N LEU A 196 -11.35 18.99 -10.71
CA LEU A 196 -10.93 17.64 -10.33
C LEU A 196 -9.65 17.19 -11.05
N ASP A 197 -9.49 17.47 -12.35
CA ASP A 197 -8.34 17.01 -13.13
C ASP A 197 -7.00 17.53 -12.59
N PRO A 198 -6.88 18.78 -12.09
CA PRO A 198 -5.64 19.27 -11.47
C PRO A 198 -5.19 18.46 -10.24
N LEU A 199 -6.09 17.70 -9.60
CA LEU A 199 -5.72 16.85 -8.46
C LEU A 199 -4.94 15.61 -8.90
N LEU A 200 -5.09 15.18 -10.15
CA LEU A 200 -4.50 13.95 -10.66
C LEU A 200 -2.97 14.04 -10.76
N MET A 201 -2.32 12.95 -10.39
CA MET A 201 -0.91 12.74 -10.73
C MET A 201 -0.80 12.31 -12.21
N PRO A 202 0.33 12.57 -12.89
CA PRO A 202 0.56 12.09 -14.25
C PRO A 202 0.30 10.58 -14.39
N MET A 203 -0.24 10.14 -15.53
CA MET A 203 -0.63 8.74 -15.74
C MET A 203 0.54 7.75 -15.71
N ASP A 204 1.77 8.22 -15.94
CA ASP A 204 3.01 7.45 -15.89
C ASP A 204 3.67 7.48 -14.50
N SER A 205 3.14 8.25 -13.56
CA SER A 205 3.66 8.35 -12.18
C SER A 205 3.77 7.01 -11.43
N PRO A 206 2.93 5.97 -11.66
CA PRO A 206 3.14 4.64 -11.06
C PRO A 206 4.52 4.03 -11.33
N ALA A 207 5.19 4.49 -12.39
CA ALA A 207 6.45 3.94 -12.84
C ALA A 207 7.54 5.03 -12.89
N SER A 208 7.39 6.06 -12.05
CA SER A 208 8.35 7.15 -11.90
C SER A 208 9.76 6.66 -11.52
N ASP A 209 9.88 5.48 -10.92
CA ASP A 209 11.15 4.83 -10.60
C ASP A 209 11.94 4.35 -11.83
N TYR A 210 11.30 4.21 -13.00
CA TYR A 210 11.98 3.77 -14.21
C TYR A 210 12.57 4.95 -15.00
N PRO A 211 13.73 4.75 -15.65
CA PRO A 211 14.34 5.75 -16.52
C PRO A 211 13.39 6.17 -17.65
N VAL A 212 13.49 7.43 -18.06
CA VAL A 212 12.76 7.97 -19.21
C VAL A 212 13.66 7.94 -20.43
N VAL A 213 13.10 7.52 -21.57
CA VAL A 213 13.75 7.52 -22.87
C VAL A 213 12.85 8.25 -23.86
N ASN A 214 13.33 9.39 -24.37
CA ASN A 214 12.64 10.13 -25.42
C ASN A 214 12.95 9.51 -26.79
N LEU A 215 11.92 9.38 -27.62
CA LEU A 215 12.06 9.01 -29.02
C LEU A 215 11.70 10.19 -29.93
N PRO A 216 12.50 10.48 -30.97
CA PRO A 216 12.09 11.40 -32.01
C PRO A 216 10.84 10.84 -32.71
N LEU A 217 9.97 11.72 -33.23
CA LEU A 217 8.71 11.31 -33.86
C LEU A 217 8.92 10.33 -35.03
N THR A 218 10.04 10.44 -35.74
CA THR A 218 10.43 9.54 -36.83
C THR A 218 10.64 8.10 -36.35
N SER A 219 11.14 7.89 -35.12
CA SER A 219 11.27 6.57 -34.51
C SER A 219 10.02 6.16 -33.73
N SER A 220 9.31 7.12 -33.11
CA SER A 220 8.16 6.81 -32.27
C SER A 220 7.09 6.06 -33.06
N VAL A 221 6.81 6.44 -34.32
CA VAL A 221 5.83 5.78 -35.21
C VAL A 221 6.05 4.26 -35.30
N TYR A 222 7.30 3.81 -35.49
CA TYR A 222 7.62 2.39 -35.56
C TYR A 222 7.39 1.69 -34.22
N PHE A 223 7.74 2.35 -33.12
CA PHE A 223 7.56 1.84 -31.77
C PHE A 223 6.07 1.70 -31.38
N LYS A 224 5.21 2.63 -31.84
CA LYS A 224 3.73 2.51 -31.68
C LYS A 224 3.19 1.27 -32.38
N ASN A 225 3.77 0.92 -33.52
CA ASN A 225 3.42 -0.26 -34.31
C ASN A 225 4.07 -1.56 -33.81
N GLY A 226 4.69 -1.55 -32.62
CA GLY A 226 5.26 -2.74 -31.98
C GLY A 226 6.68 -3.10 -32.44
N ASN A 227 7.34 -2.25 -33.24
CA ASN A 227 8.70 -2.51 -33.69
C ASN A 227 9.72 -2.04 -32.63
N PRO A 228 10.76 -2.83 -32.33
CA PRO A 228 11.91 -2.34 -31.57
C PRO A 228 12.60 -1.20 -32.32
N VAL A 229 13.01 -0.16 -31.59
CA VAL A 229 13.72 1.00 -32.15
C VAL A 229 15.01 1.23 -31.39
N ARG A 230 16.02 1.77 -32.08
CA ARG A 230 17.28 2.19 -31.46
C ARG A 230 17.21 3.68 -31.14
N THR A 231 17.71 4.05 -29.98
CA THR A 231 17.82 5.44 -29.55
C THR A 231 19.05 5.62 -28.67
N THR A 232 19.58 6.84 -28.65
CA THR A 232 20.67 7.24 -27.76
C THR A 232 20.14 7.43 -26.34
N GLY A 233 20.96 7.13 -25.33
CA GLY A 233 20.59 7.34 -23.92
C GLY A 233 19.69 6.25 -23.32
N ALA A 234 19.41 5.16 -24.04
CA ALA A 234 18.72 4.01 -23.47
C ALA A 234 19.62 3.25 -22.47
N PRO A 235 19.09 2.83 -21.30
CA PRO A 235 19.84 2.02 -20.34
C PRO A 235 20.15 0.64 -20.92
N LEU A 236 21.22 -0.02 -20.49
CA LEU A 236 21.66 -1.32 -21.04
C LEU A 236 20.63 -2.45 -20.92
N LYS A 237 19.75 -2.40 -19.92
CA LYS A 237 18.71 -3.39 -19.66
C LYS A 237 17.58 -2.79 -18.82
N GLY A 238 16.41 -3.41 -18.88
CA GLY A 238 15.32 -3.14 -17.96
C GLY A 238 14.18 -2.33 -18.58
N LEU A 239 13.19 -2.01 -17.74
CA LEU A 239 12.02 -1.26 -18.16
C LEU A 239 12.32 0.24 -18.22
N VAL A 240 11.69 0.92 -19.18
CA VAL A 240 11.80 2.37 -19.37
C VAL A 240 10.43 2.99 -19.64
N ARG A 241 10.25 4.23 -19.20
CA ARG A 241 9.17 5.11 -19.67
C ARG A 241 9.57 5.69 -21.02
N VAL A 242 8.67 5.68 -21.99
CA VAL A 242 8.94 6.20 -23.33
C VAL A 242 8.10 7.45 -23.59
N THR A 243 8.80 8.55 -23.89
CA THR A 243 8.21 9.83 -24.33
C THR A 243 8.46 10.07 -25.81
N GLU A 244 7.71 11.01 -26.41
CA GLU A 244 7.89 11.37 -27.82
C GLU A 244 8.00 12.88 -28.07
N GLY A 245 8.87 13.23 -29.02
CA GLY A 245 9.00 14.60 -29.54
C GLY A 245 9.60 15.59 -28.54
N GLU A 246 9.50 16.88 -28.86
CA GLU A 246 10.06 17.96 -28.03
C GLU A 246 9.23 18.23 -26.77
N ASP A 247 7.94 17.88 -26.78
CA ASP A 247 7.02 18.06 -25.66
C ASP A 247 7.09 16.94 -24.60
N ASP A 248 7.99 15.96 -24.79
CA ASP A 248 8.17 14.81 -23.89
C ASP A 248 6.85 14.08 -23.53
N LYS A 249 5.95 13.98 -24.51
CA LYS A 249 4.64 13.37 -24.27
C LYS A 249 4.79 11.89 -23.95
N PHE A 250 4.36 11.48 -22.75
CA PHE A 250 4.36 10.08 -22.37
C PHE A 250 3.47 9.25 -23.31
N TYR A 251 3.99 8.13 -23.79
CA TYR A 251 3.28 7.22 -24.67
C TYR A 251 3.06 5.84 -24.04
N ARG A 252 4.13 5.13 -23.69
CA ARG A 252 4.05 3.77 -23.12
C ARG A 252 5.33 3.38 -22.40
N TYR A 253 5.34 2.18 -21.85
CA TYR A 253 6.56 1.52 -21.38
C TYR A 253 7.25 0.73 -22.49
N GLY A 254 8.57 0.77 -22.46
CA GLY A 254 9.46 -0.06 -23.25
C GLY A 254 10.31 -0.97 -22.37
N ARG A 255 11.01 -1.90 -23.01
CA ARG A 255 12.02 -2.75 -22.38
C ARG A 255 13.24 -2.79 -23.28
N ASN A 256 14.41 -2.59 -22.70
CA ASN A 256 15.67 -2.96 -23.34
C ASN A 256 16.12 -4.34 -22.84
#